data_AF-A0A172XYI0-F1
#
_entry.id   AF-A0A172XYI0-F1
#
_cell.length_a   1.000
_cell.length_b   1.000
_cell.length_c   1.000
_cell.angle_alpha   90.00
_cell.angle_beta   90.00
_cell.angle_gamma   90.00
#
_symmetry.space_group_name_H-M   'P 1'
#
loop_
_entity.id
_entity.type
_entity.pdbx_description
1 polymer ?
#
loop_
_entity_poly.entity_id
_entity_poly.type
_entity_poly.pdbx_seq_one_letter_code
_entity_poly.pdbx_strand_id
1 'polypeptide(L)'
;MKTILTHDSKIQQGVILLFILTILIAVLSKKEFLAFAIIIEFFIIAFVQYTLNIIKFFNKKYIKTESRKVYMFLSTYVVIGVFIWIFACVFYIKGLKDIFEILVFTWLILSPVLILQSLCISFFDAKNHKGVINENINL
;
A
#
# COMPACT_ATOMS: atom_id res chain seq x y z
N MET A 1 0.77 -18.32 -3.55
CA MET A 1 -0.43 -17.44 -3.67
C MET A 1 -1.51 -17.72 -2.62
N LYS A 2 -1.94 -18.99 -2.39
CA LYS A 2 -2.97 -19.32 -1.36
C LYS A 2 -2.56 -18.93 0.08
N THR A 3 -1.30 -19.13 0.47
CA THR A 3 -0.83 -18.92 1.86
C THR A 3 -0.73 -17.45 2.29
N ILE A 4 -0.43 -16.54 1.36
CA ILE A 4 -0.38 -15.09 1.66
C ILE A 4 -1.80 -14.56 1.86
N LEU A 5 -2.74 -15.01 1.02
CA LEU A 5 -4.14 -14.58 1.07
C LEU A 5 -4.89 -15.11 2.29
N THR A 6 -4.52 -16.28 2.83
CA THR A 6 -5.06 -16.76 4.11
C THR A 6 -4.66 -15.89 5.29
N HIS A 7 -3.56 -15.15 5.18
CA HIS A 7 -3.06 -14.24 6.22
C HIS A 7 -3.35 -12.77 5.92
N ASP A 8 -4.06 -12.46 4.83
CA ASP A 8 -4.31 -11.09 4.38
C ASP A 8 -4.85 -10.19 5.51
N SER A 9 -5.88 -10.63 6.22
CA SER A 9 -6.44 -9.89 7.36
C SER A 9 -5.40 -9.56 8.45
N LYS A 10 -4.53 -10.53 8.79
CA LYS A 10 -3.45 -10.33 9.77
C LYS A 10 -2.38 -9.36 9.24
N ILE A 11 -2.06 -9.44 7.95
CA ILE A 11 -1.12 -8.51 7.31
C ILE A 11 -1.69 -7.09 7.31
N GLN A 12 -2.97 -6.91 6.96
CA GLN A 12 -3.66 -5.62 6.99
C GLN A 12 -3.68 -5.03 8.41
N GLN A 13 -3.99 -5.84 9.43
CA GLN A 13 -3.92 -5.43 10.84
C GLN A 13 -2.51 -5.03 11.27
N GLY A 14 -1.50 -5.80 10.86
CA GLY A 14 -0.09 -5.48 11.14
C GLY A 14 0.33 -4.16 10.51
N VAL A 15 -0.09 -3.91 9.26
CA VAL A 15 0.16 -2.64 8.57
C VAL A 15 -0.52 -1.46 9.27
N ILE A 16 -1.77 -1.61 9.70
CA ILE A 16 -2.46 -0.56 10.48
C ILE A 16 -1.71 -0.28 11.79
N LEU A 17 -1.30 -1.33 12.49
CA LEU A 17 -0.60 -1.20 13.76
C LEU A 17 0.74 -0.47 13.59
N LEU A 18 1.51 -0.85 12.57
CA LEU A 18 2.74 -0.17 12.19
C LEU A 18 2.46 1.30 11.90
N PHE A 19 1.52 1.60 10.99
CA PHE A 19 1.15 2.98 10.63
C PHE A 19 0.79 3.85 11.85
N ILE A 20 -0.01 3.33 12.79
CA ILE A 20 -0.37 4.05 14.02
C ILE A 20 0.86 4.26 14.92
N LEU A 21 1.67 3.23 15.10
CA LEU A 21 2.89 3.30 15.91
C LEU A 21 3.87 4.34 15.36
N THR A 22 4.04 4.37 14.04
CA THR A 22 4.85 5.37 13.33
C THR A 22 4.40 6.78 13.63
N ILE A 23 3.09 7.05 13.54
CA ILE A 23 2.52 8.37 13.84
C ILE A 23 2.75 8.75 15.31
N LEU A 24 2.56 7.80 16.24
CA LEU A 24 2.80 8.05 17.67
C LEU A 24 4.26 8.41 17.94
N ILE A 25 5.21 7.65 17.37
CA ILE A 25 6.63 7.93 17.53
C ILE A 25 7.00 9.27 16.88
N ALA A 26 6.41 9.59 15.73
CA ALA A 26 6.57 10.87 15.02
C ALA A 26 6.22 12.07 15.90
N VAL A 27 5.06 12.03 16.55
CA VAL A 27 4.56 13.12 17.38
C VAL A 27 5.42 13.30 18.64
N LEU A 28 5.96 12.20 19.19
CA LEU A 28 6.75 12.23 20.42
C LEU A 28 8.20 12.64 20.19
N SER A 29 8.76 12.39 19.01
CA SER A 29 10.18 12.65 18.73
C SER A 29 10.40 13.91 17.92
N LYS A 30 10.97 14.94 18.54
CA LYS A 30 11.35 16.22 17.89
C LYS A 30 12.59 16.11 16.96
N LYS A 31 12.91 14.93 16.42
CA LYS A 31 14.18 14.67 15.70
C LYS A 31 13.97 14.52 14.20
N GLU A 32 14.79 15.20 13.42
CA GLU A 32 14.78 15.17 11.94
C GLU A 32 15.05 13.77 11.36
N PHE A 33 15.93 12.99 12.00
CA PHE A 33 16.19 11.59 11.62
C PHE A 33 14.90 10.74 11.58
N LEU A 34 13.94 11.07 12.44
CA LEU A 34 12.71 10.33 12.55
C LEU A 34 11.75 10.60 11.38
N ALA A 35 11.78 11.82 10.82
CA ALA A 35 11.01 12.16 9.62
C ALA A 35 11.44 11.30 8.42
N PHE A 36 12.75 11.05 8.27
CA PHE A 36 13.27 10.20 7.20
C PHE A 36 12.86 8.72 7.37
N ALA A 37 12.89 8.21 8.61
CA ALA A 37 12.43 6.86 8.90
C ALA A 37 10.95 6.65 8.59
N ILE A 38 10.10 7.64 8.90
CA ILE A 38 8.65 7.62 8.60
C ILE A 38 8.41 7.57 7.08
N ILE A 39 9.16 8.36 6.31
CA ILE A 39 9.05 8.38 4.85
C ILE A 39 9.35 6.99 4.27
N ILE A 40 10.45 6.36 4.70
CA ILE A 40 10.82 5.01 4.28
C ILE A 40 9.72 4.01 4.65
N GLU A 41 9.20 4.09 5.87
CA GLU A 41 8.15 3.19 6.35
C GLU A 41 6.87 3.31 5.52
N PHE A 42 6.42 4.53 5.18
CA PHE A 42 5.25 4.71 4.32
C PHE A 42 5.44 4.09 2.94
N PHE A 43 6.63 4.17 2.36
CA PHE A 43 6.92 3.51 1.09
C PHE A 43 6.91 1.99 1.21
N ILE A 44 7.48 1.43 2.28
CA ILE A 44 7.45 -0.02 2.54
C ILE A 44 6.00 -0.50 2.69
N ILE A 45 5.20 0.22 3.45
CA ILE A 45 3.78 -0.10 3.64
C ILE A 45 3.05 -0.03 2.29
N ALA A 46 3.22 1.03 1.52
CA ALA A 46 2.61 1.18 0.20
C ALA A 46 3.00 0.03 -0.75
N PHE A 47 4.27 -0.40 -0.72
CA PHE A 47 4.75 -1.53 -1.51
C PHE A 47 4.08 -2.86 -1.12
N VAL A 48 3.97 -3.14 0.19
CA VAL A 48 3.29 -4.35 0.68
C VAL A 48 1.81 -4.34 0.26
N GLN A 49 1.13 -3.21 0.44
CA GLN A 49 -0.27 -3.04 0.07
C GLN A 49 -0.50 -3.20 -1.43
N TYR A 50 0.37 -2.60 -2.25
CA TYR A 50 0.34 -2.74 -3.69
C TYR A 50 0.50 -4.20 -4.13
N THR A 51 1.49 -4.90 -3.55
CA THR A 51 1.75 -6.32 -3.83
C THR A 51 0.53 -7.19 -3.50
N LEU A 52 -0.08 -6.99 -2.33
CA LEU A 52 -1.30 -7.73 -1.94
C LEU A 52 -2.46 -7.49 -2.90
N ASN A 53 -2.68 -6.24 -3.31
CA ASN A 53 -3.75 -5.90 -4.24
C ASN A 53 -3.51 -6.42 -5.65
N ILE A 54 -2.26 -6.46 -6.14
CA ILE A 54 -1.91 -7.18 -7.37
C ILE A 54 -2.33 -8.64 -7.25
N ILE A 55 -1.90 -9.32 -6.18
CA ILE A 55 -2.19 -10.73 -5.96
C ILE A 55 -3.71 -10.95 -5.94
N LYS A 56 -4.48 -10.09 -5.24
CA LYS A 56 -5.94 -10.15 -5.20
C LYS A 56 -6.58 -9.85 -6.56
N PHE A 57 -6.03 -8.91 -7.34
CA PHE A 57 -6.54 -8.55 -8.66
C PHE A 57 -6.45 -9.71 -9.66
N PHE A 58 -5.36 -10.49 -9.60
CA PHE A 58 -5.18 -11.66 -10.46
C PHE A 58 -5.90 -12.93 -9.94
N ASN A 59 -6.37 -12.93 -8.70
CA ASN A 59 -7.08 -14.06 -8.14
C ASN A 59 -8.58 -14.02 -8.47
N LYS A 60 -9.07 -15.09 -9.12
CA LYS A 60 -10.49 -15.27 -9.51
C LYS A 60 -11.47 -15.22 -8.32
N LYS A 61 -11.01 -15.48 -7.10
CA LYS A 61 -11.84 -15.44 -5.88
C LYS A 61 -12.28 -14.03 -5.48
N TYR A 62 -11.58 -12.99 -5.96
CA TYR A 62 -11.86 -11.61 -5.56
C TYR A 62 -12.50 -10.82 -6.70
N ILE A 63 -13.45 -9.96 -6.35
CA ILE A 63 -14.17 -9.12 -7.32
C ILE A 63 -13.27 -7.97 -7.78
N LYS A 64 -13.21 -7.75 -9.10
CA LYS A 64 -12.47 -6.65 -9.71
C LYS A 64 -13.31 -5.37 -9.74
N THR A 65 -13.44 -4.71 -8.59
CA THR A 65 -14.18 -3.44 -8.48
C THR A 65 -13.44 -2.30 -9.19
N GLU A 66 -14.17 -1.26 -9.61
CA GLU A 66 -13.56 -0.03 -10.16
C GLU A 66 -12.61 0.63 -9.16
N SER A 67 -12.98 0.64 -7.87
CA SER A 67 -12.10 1.13 -6.80
C SER A 67 -10.74 0.42 -6.77
N ARG A 68 -10.71 -0.90 -7.00
CA ARG A 68 -9.45 -1.64 -7.08
C ARG A 68 -8.65 -1.27 -8.32
N LYS A 69 -9.28 -1.04 -9.48
CA LYS A 69 -8.58 -0.60 -10.69
C LYS A 69 -7.93 0.77 -10.50
N VAL A 70 -8.66 1.72 -9.92
CA VAL A 70 -8.15 3.07 -9.58
C VAL A 70 -6.99 2.96 -8.59
N TYR A 71 -7.17 2.19 -7.52
CA TYR A 71 -6.11 1.93 -6.54
C TYR A 71 -4.85 1.38 -7.20
N MET A 72 -5.00 0.37 -8.05
CA MET A 72 -3.89 -0.28 -8.75
C MET A 72 -3.15 0.72 -9.64
N PHE A 73 -3.86 1.53 -10.42
CA PHE A 73 -3.25 2.54 -11.29
C PHE A 73 -2.42 3.56 -10.49
N LEU A 74 -3.03 4.16 -9.46
CA LEU A 74 -2.36 5.15 -8.63
C LEU A 74 -1.20 4.56 -7.82
N SER A 75 -1.37 3.33 -7.32
CA SER A 75 -0.32 2.63 -6.56
C SER A 75 0.83 2.18 -7.45
N THR A 76 0.58 1.78 -8.70
CA THR A 76 1.63 1.51 -9.68
C THR A 76 2.44 2.76 -9.94
N TYR A 77 1.79 3.91 -10.14
CA TYR A 77 2.47 5.19 -10.34
C TYR A 77 3.41 5.54 -9.17
N VAL A 78 2.94 5.38 -7.93
CA VAL A 78 3.75 5.64 -6.73
C VAL A 78 4.88 4.61 -6.59
N VAL A 79 4.57 3.32 -6.55
CA VAL A 79 5.55 2.27 -6.24
C VAL A 79 6.61 2.14 -7.33
N ILE A 80 6.20 2.07 -8.60
CA ILE A 80 7.16 1.99 -9.71
C ILE A 80 7.93 3.30 -9.84
N GLY A 81 7.28 4.44 -9.62
CA GLY A 81 7.92 5.75 -9.61
C GLY A 81 9.09 5.81 -8.62
N VAL A 82 8.85 5.35 -7.39
CA VAL A 82 9.89 5.29 -6.34
C VAL A 82 11.04 4.38 -6.73
N PHE A 83 10.75 3.20 -7.30
CA PHE A 83 11.82 2.32 -7.77
C PHE A 83 12.66 2.97 -8.87
N ILE A 84 12.03 3.61 -9.84
CA ILE A 84 12.75 4.33 -10.90
C ILE A 84 13.61 5.45 -10.30
N TRP A 85 13.10 6.19 -9.31
CA TRP A 85 13.88 7.22 -8.61
C TRP A 85 15.11 6.62 -7.91
N ILE A 86 14.93 5.52 -7.15
CA ILE A 86 16.04 4.82 -6.48
C ILE A 86 17.08 4.39 -7.51
N PHE A 87 16.67 3.80 -8.63
CA PHE A 87 17.60 3.42 -9.70
C PHE A 87 18.30 4.65 -10.31
N ALA A 88 17.57 5.75 -10.54
CA ALA A 88 18.16 6.98 -11.05
C ALA A 88 19.21 7.56 -10.09
N CYS A 89 18.98 7.49 -8.78
CA CYS A 89 19.94 7.86 -7.74
C CYS A 89 21.17 6.95 -7.75
N VAL A 90 20.98 5.62 -7.81
CA VAL A 90 22.07 4.64 -7.79
C VAL A 90 22.96 4.76 -9.03
N PHE A 91 22.37 4.98 -10.21
CA PHE A 91 23.09 5.10 -11.47
C PHE A 91 23.44 6.55 -11.86
N TYR A 92 23.20 7.52 -10.97
CA TYR A 92 23.49 8.95 -11.17
C TYR A 92 22.92 9.55 -12.47
N ILE A 93 21.70 9.17 -12.84
CA ILE A 93 21.02 9.71 -14.02
C ILE A 93 20.39 11.07 -13.66
N LYS A 94 21.18 12.14 -13.76
CA LYS A 94 20.86 13.48 -13.22
C LYS A 94 19.47 14.01 -13.60
N GLY A 95 19.12 14.04 -14.89
CA GLY A 95 17.81 14.58 -15.33
C GLY A 95 16.61 13.75 -14.85
N LEU A 96 16.78 12.42 -14.74
CA LEU A 96 15.72 11.54 -14.25
C LEU A 96 15.58 11.65 -12.73
N LYS A 97 16.70 11.76 -12.02
CA LYS A 97 16.75 11.98 -10.57
C LYS A 97 15.99 13.25 -10.19
N ASP A 98 16.30 14.38 -10.82
CA ASP A 98 15.75 15.69 -10.44
C ASP A 98 14.23 15.76 -10.65
N ILE A 99 13.73 15.20 -11.76
CA ILE A 99 12.28 15.10 -12.04
C ILE A 99 11.59 14.25 -10.97
N PHE A 100 12.16 13.09 -10.68
CA PHE A 100 11.55 12.13 -9.76
C PHE A 100 11.64 12.60 -8.30
N GLU A 101 12.66 13.37 -7.93
CA GLU A 101 12.79 13.97 -6.60
C GLU A 101 11.64 14.95 -6.28
N ILE A 102 11.17 15.71 -7.28
CA ILE A 102 9.97 16.54 -7.15
C ILE A 102 8.72 15.65 -6.97
N LEU A 103 8.64 14.55 -7.71
CA LEU A 103 7.50 13.63 -7.65
C LEU A 103 7.41 12.88 -6.31
N VAL A 104 8.52 12.67 -5.61
CA VAL A 104 8.54 12.06 -4.26
C VAL A 104 7.63 12.80 -3.28
N PHE A 105 7.53 14.13 -3.36
CA PHE A 105 6.62 14.91 -2.52
C PHE A 105 5.14 14.59 -2.80
N THR A 106 4.76 14.48 -4.08
CA THR A 106 3.40 14.02 -4.45
C THR A 106 3.14 12.60 -3.97
N TRP A 107 4.13 11.71 -4.02
CA TRP A 107 3.99 10.34 -3.55
C TRP A 107 3.87 10.24 -2.03
N LEU A 108 4.52 11.13 -1.28
CA LEU A 108 4.35 11.23 0.17
C LEU A 108 2.92 11.56 0.57
N ILE A 109 2.24 12.40 -0.20
CA ILE A 109 0.83 12.74 0.03
C ILE A 109 -0.09 11.59 -0.44
N LEU A 110 0.22 10.97 -1.59
CA LEU A 110 -0.57 9.87 -2.13
C LEU A 110 -0.48 8.59 -1.29
N SER A 111 0.68 8.30 -0.68
CA SER A 111 0.90 7.03 0.02
C SER A 111 -0.11 6.78 1.16
N PRO A 112 -0.37 7.72 2.09
CA PRO A 112 -1.41 7.58 3.11
C PRO A 112 -2.81 7.33 2.52
N VAL A 113 -3.17 8.06 1.45
CA VAL A 113 -4.47 7.91 0.78
C VAL A 113 -4.61 6.50 0.19
N LEU A 114 -3.55 5.99 -0.44
CA LEU A 114 -3.52 4.65 -1.01
C LEU A 114 -3.57 3.57 0.08
N ILE A 115 -2.89 3.78 1.21
CA ILE A 115 -2.97 2.86 2.37
C ILE A 115 -4.42 2.75 2.84
N LEU A 116 -5.11 3.88 3.03
CA LEU A 116 -6.53 3.89 3.42
C LEU A 116 -7.43 3.22 2.37
N GLN A 117 -7.23 3.53 1.09
CA GLN A 117 -8.00 2.91 0.01
C GLN A 117 -7.80 1.39 -0.04
N SER A 118 -6.56 0.91 0.15
CA SER A 118 -6.25 -0.52 0.21
C SER A 118 -6.94 -1.22 1.39
N LEU A 119 -6.98 -0.56 2.55
CA LEU A 119 -7.68 -1.06 3.73
C LEU A 119 -9.18 -1.17 3.47
N CYS A 120 -9.79 -0.15 2.88
CA CYS A 120 -11.21 -0.20 2.50
C CYS A 120 -11.52 -1.35 1.54
N ILE A 121 -10.67 -1.57 0.52
CA ILE A 121 -10.80 -2.71 -0.41
C ILE A 121 -10.73 -4.03 0.37
N SER A 122 -9.77 -4.16 1.28
CA SER A 122 -9.58 -5.39 2.06
C SER A 122 -10.72 -5.67 3.04
N PHE A 123 -11.30 -4.64 3.68
CA PHE A 123 -12.50 -4.79 4.51
C PHE A 123 -13.72 -5.19 3.68
N PHE A 124 -13.89 -4.63 2.48
CA PHE A 124 -14.97 -5.00 1.56
C PHE A 124 -14.84 -6.46 1.09
N ASP A 125 -13.63 -6.89 0.75
CA ASP A 125 -13.33 -8.28 0.39
C ASP A 125 -13.69 -9.24 1.54
N ALA A 126 -13.35 -8.90 2.78
CA ALA A 126 -13.66 -9.69 3.96
C ALA A 126 -15.18 -9.79 4.20
N LYS A 127 -15.92 -8.71 3.98
CA LYS A 127 -17.39 -8.70 4.08
C LYS A 127 -18.04 -9.59 3.03
N ASN A 128 -17.61 -9.50 1.78
CA ASN A 128 -18.17 -10.31 0.70
C ASN A 128 -17.86 -11.79 0.86
N HIS A 129 -16.65 -12.15 1.30
CA HIS A 129 -16.32 -13.55 1.58
C HIS A 129 -17.17 -14.13 2.72
N LYS A 130 -17.52 -13.34 3.75
CA LYS A 130 -18.43 -13.77 4.81
C LYS A 130 -19.88 -13.89 4.33
N GLY A 131 -20.34 -12.96 3.48
CA GLY A 131 -21.68 -13.00 2.88
C GLY A 131 -21.89 -14.26 2.03
N VAL A 132 -20.93 -14.60 1.17
CA VAL A 132 -20.97 -15.80 0.32
C VAL A 132 -20.96 -17.10 1.14
N ILE A 133 -20.27 -17.14 2.29
CA ILE A 133 -20.29 -18.32 3.17
C ILE A 133 -21.65 -18.46 3.87
N ASN A 134 -22.24 -17.36 4.34
CA ASN A 134 -23.55 -17.41 5.01
C ASN A 134 -24.72 -17.74 4.07
N GLU A 135 -24.68 -17.32 2.81
CA GLU A 135 -25.71 -17.69 1.81
C GLU A 135 -25.67 -19.19 1.47
N ASN A 136 -24.50 -19.83 1.50
CA ASN A 136 -24.36 -21.27 1.24
C ASN A 136 -24.69 -22.17 2.44
N ILE A 137 -24.87 -21.62 3.64
CA ILE A 137 -25.27 -22.36 4.85
C ILE A 137 -26.80 -22.33 5.03
N ASN A 138 -27.49 -21.38 4.39
CA ASN A 138 -28.94 -21.20 4.47
C ASN A 138 -29.70 -21.74 3.23
N LEU A 139 -29.05 -22.56 2.40
CA LEU A 139 -29.62 -23.35 1.31
C LEU A 139 -29.55 -24.84 1.68
#